data_AF-A0A1G3C388-F1
#
_entry.id   AF-A0A1G3C388-F1
#
_cell.length_a   1.000
_cell.length_b   1.000
_cell.length_c   1.000
_cell.angle_alpha   90.00
_cell.angle_beta   90.00
_cell.angle_gamma   90.00
#
_symmetry.space_group_name_H-M   'P 1'
#
loop_
_entity.id
_entity.type
_entity.pdbx_description
1 polymer ?
#
loop_
_entity_poly.entity_id
_entity_poly.type
_entity_poly.pdbx_seq_one_letter_code
_entity_poly.pdbx_strand_id
1 'polypeptide(L)'
;MPRITFKETVTKEVEIHMYTLYNLIDRLTEKERTRLLERLRTKRVKLSPFKKDKIDSILSDVKATDLYEDTFLKDLEDGLKRSSVYK
;
A
#
# COMPACT_ATOMS: atom_id res chain seq x y z
N MET A 1 -37.68 -11.84 -34.69
CA MET A 1 -36.58 -12.19 -33.74
C MET A 1 -36.28 -10.99 -32.86
N PRO A 2 -36.31 -11.11 -31.53
CA PRO A 2 -36.00 -10.01 -30.63
C PRO A 2 -34.50 -9.71 -30.62
N ARG A 3 -34.15 -8.43 -30.49
CA ARG A 3 -32.77 -7.93 -30.39
C ARG A 3 -32.60 -7.26 -29.03
N ILE A 4 -31.52 -7.60 -28.33
CA ILE A 4 -31.18 -7.02 -27.02
C ILE A 4 -29.84 -6.30 -27.18
N THR A 5 -29.74 -5.09 -26.65
CA THR A 5 -28.52 -4.28 -26.69
C THR A 5 -27.90 -4.24 -25.30
N PHE A 6 -26.66 -4.72 -25.18
CA PHE A 6 -25.90 -4.71 -23.93
C PHE A 6 -24.89 -3.56 -23.94
N LYS A 7 -24.75 -2.84 -22.82
CA LYS A 7 -23.71 -1.82 -22.63
C LYS A 7 -22.72 -2.33 -21.60
N GLU A 8 -21.47 -2.50 -22.01
CA GLU A 8 -20.40 -3.03 -21.18
C GLU A 8 -19.32 -1.97 -20.98
N THR A 9 -18.91 -1.73 -19.74
CA THR A 9 -17.86 -0.76 -19.39
C THR A 9 -16.51 -1.48 -19.26
N VAL A 10 -15.56 -1.16 -20.14
CA VAL A 10 -14.22 -1.74 -20.15
C VAL A 10 -13.26 -0.87 -19.34
N THR A 11 -12.67 -1.42 -18.27
CA THR A 11 -11.58 -0.79 -17.52
C THR A 11 -10.24 -1.29 -18.05
N LYS A 12 -9.37 -0.38 -18.51
CA LYS A 12 -8.01 -0.70 -18.96
C LYS A 12 -7.00 -0.10 -18.00
N GLU A 13 -6.03 -0.91 -17.59
CA GLU A 13 -4.87 -0.43 -16.87
C GLU A 13 -3.92 0.27 -17.85
N VAL A 14 -3.52 1.50 -17.51
CA VAL A 14 -2.62 2.31 -18.34
C VAL A 14 -1.34 2.49 -17.55
N GLU A 15 -0.28 1.85 -18.01
CA GLU A 15 1.05 2.05 -17.46
C GLU A 15 1.65 3.34 -18.05
N ILE A 16 1.82 4.36 -17.21
CA ILE A 16 2.42 5.63 -17.62
C ILE A 16 3.87 5.64 -17.15
N HIS A 17 4.80 5.64 -18.11
CA HIS A 17 6.23 5.68 -17.81
C HIS A 17 6.60 6.97 -17.07
N MET A 18 7.43 6.84 -16.02
CA MET A 18 7.80 7.97 -15.15
C MET A 18 8.39 9.16 -15.93
N TYR A 19 9.18 8.87 -16.97
CA TYR A 19 9.76 9.88 -17.85
C TYR A 19 8.71 10.76 -18.56
N THR A 20 7.57 10.18 -18.93
CA THR A 20 6.47 10.92 -19.54
C THR A 20 5.85 11.91 -18.56
N LEU A 21 5.81 11.57 -17.28
CA LEU A 21 5.33 12.48 -16.23
C LEU A 21 6.29 13.67 -16.03
N TYR A 22 7.61 13.43 -16.05
CA TYR A 22 8.58 14.52 -15.95
C TYR A 22 8.47 15.50 -17.12
N ASN A 23 8.41 15.00 -18.35
CA ASN A 23 8.21 15.85 -19.53
C ASN A 23 6.91 16.66 -19.49
N LEU A 24 5.85 16.10 -18.90
CA LEU A 24 4.59 16.82 -18.73
C LEU A 24 4.75 17.97 -17.74
N ILE A 25 5.43 17.72 -16.61
CA ILE A 25 5.68 18.71 -15.55
C ILE A 25 6.56 19.85 -16.08
N ASP A 26 7.60 19.54 -16.85
CA ASP A 26 8.52 20.54 -17.40
C ASP A 26 7.87 21.48 -18.43
N ARG A 27 6.76 21.05 -19.05
CA ARG A 27 5.98 21.85 -19.99
C ARG A 27 4.90 22.70 -19.33
N LEU A 28 4.71 22.59 -18.01
CA LEU A 28 3.71 23.38 -17.29
C LEU A 28 4.14 24.84 -17.17
N THR A 29 3.18 25.74 -17.28
CA THR A 29 3.37 27.14 -16.93
C THR A 29 3.56 27.30 -15.41
N GLU A 30 4.19 28.40 -14.98
CA GLU A 30 4.35 28.78 -13.56
C GLU A 30 3.03 28.66 -12.77
N LYS A 31 1.92 29.12 -13.37
CA LYS A 31 0.59 29.06 -12.77
C LYS A 31 0.10 27.63 -12.57
N GLU A 32 0.29 26.77 -13.57
CA GLU A 32 -0.11 25.36 -13.52
C GLU A 32 0.74 24.57 -12.54
N ARG A 33 2.04 24.83 -12.52
CA ARG A 33 2.97 24.25 -11.55
C ARG A 33 2.59 24.61 -10.12
N THR A 34 2.26 25.88 -9.86
CA THR A 34 1.81 26.34 -8.54
C THR A 34 0.51 25.64 -8.11
N ARG A 35 -0.48 25.55 -9.02
CA ARG A 35 -1.74 24.84 -8.75
C ARG A 35 -1.53 23.33 -8.52
N LEU A 36 -0.61 22.71 -9.25
CA LEU A 36 -0.22 21.31 -9.04
C LEU A 36 0.37 21.11 -7.64
N LEU A 37 1.30 21.98 -7.23
CA LEU A 37 1.93 21.94 -5.91
C LEU A 37 0.92 22.14 -4.78
N GLU A 38 -0.05 23.04 -4.93
CA GLU A 38 -1.13 23.21 -3.93
C GLU A 38 -2.01 21.95 -3.80
N ARG A 39 -2.34 21.29 -4.92
CA ARG A 39 -3.08 20.01 -4.92
C ARG A 39 -2.30 18.88 -4.25
N LEU A 40 -0.98 18.86 -4.40
CA LEU A 40 -0.12 17.88 -3.74
C LEU A 40 0.02 18.17 -2.25
N ARG A 41 0.15 19.45 -1.86
CA ARG A 41 0.20 19.87 -0.44
C ARG A 41 -1.09 19.59 0.32
N THR A 42 -2.25 19.69 -0.34
CA THR A 42 -3.56 19.39 0.26
C THR A 42 -3.80 17.90 0.48
N LYS A 43 -3.12 17.02 -0.27
CA LYS A 43 -2.98 15.60 0.09
C LYS A 43 -1.95 15.46 1.20
N ARG A 44 -2.31 15.79 2.44
CA ARG A 44 -1.63 15.17 3.58
C ARG A 44 -1.80 13.67 3.43
N VAL A 45 -0.73 12.98 3.05
CA VAL A 45 -0.70 11.52 3.11
C VAL A 45 -0.90 11.18 4.58
N LYS A 46 -2.13 10.84 4.95
CA LYS A 46 -2.41 10.29 6.27
C LYS A 46 -1.70 8.95 6.31
N LEU A 47 -0.49 8.95 6.86
CA LEU A 47 0.13 7.70 7.25
C LEU A 47 -0.82 7.05 8.24
N SER A 48 -1.35 5.89 7.87
CA SER A 48 -2.14 5.10 8.80
C SER A 48 -1.26 4.80 10.01
N PRO A 49 -1.80 4.88 11.24
CA PRO A 49 -1.07 4.42 12.39
C PRO A 49 -0.68 2.95 12.17
N PHE A 50 0.52 2.59 12.64
CA PHE A 50 0.94 1.19 12.65
C PHE A 50 -0.11 0.36 13.39
N LYS A 51 -0.75 -0.57 12.67
CA LYS A 51 -1.75 -1.46 13.23
C LYS A 51 -1.03 -2.74 13.64
N LYS A 52 -0.78 -2.90 14.94
CA LYS A 52 -0.23 -4.15 15.47
C LYS A 52 -1.22 -5.29 15.25
N ASP A 53 -0.71 -6.43 14.82
CA ASP A 53 -1.49 -7.66 14.78
C ASP A 53 -1.44 -8.37 16.14
N LYS A 54 -2.21 -9.44 16.34
CA LYS A 54 -2.09 -10.27 17.53
C LYS A 54 -0.82 -11.12 17.43
N ILE A 55 -0.14 -11.33 18.57
CA ILE A 55 1.04 -12.21 18.64
C ILE A 55 0.72 -13.59 18.07
N ASP A 56 -0.45 -14.15 18.40
CA ASP A 56 -0.90 -15.44 17.88
C ASP A 56 -1.02 -15.48 16.35
N SER A 57 -1.45 -14.37 15.74
CA SER A 57 -1.56 -14.26 14.28
C SER A 57 -0.18 -14.27 13.64
N ILE A 58 0.76 -13.48 14.19
CA ILE A 58 2.14 -13.40 13.72
C ILE A 58 2.82 -14.78 13.83
N LEU A 59 2.66 -15.46 14.97
CA LEU A 59 3.23 -16.78 15.17
C LEU A 59 2.63 -17.82 14.22
N SER A 60 1.34 -17.71 13.91
CA SER A 60 0.67 -18.60 12.95
C SER A 60 1.20 -18.40 11.54
N ASP A 61 1.38 -17.14 11.11
CA ASP A 61 1.92 -16.80 9.79
C ASP A 61 3.35 -17.30 9.63
N VAL A 62 4.18 -17.15 10.67
CA VAL A 62 5.57 -17.64 10.64
C VAL A 62 5.61 -19.17 10.67
N LYS A 63 4.79 -19.84 11.50
CA LYS A 63 4.67 -21.30 11.52
C LYS A 63 4.21 -21.86 10.18
N ALA A 64 3.30 -21.17 9.49
CA ALA A 64 2.80 -21.59 8.18
C ALA A 64 3.88 -21.66 7.10
N THR A 65 5.04 -21.03 7.31
CA THR A 65 6.17 -21.14 6.38
C THR A 65 6.91 -22.48 6.51
N ASP A 66 6.82 -23.16 7.66
CA ASP A 66 7.54 -24.43 7.94
C ASP A 66 9.07 -24.34 7.74
N LEU A 67 9.64 -23.13 7.81
CA LEU A 67 11.07 -22.87 7.58
C LEU A 67 11.86 -22.67 8.88
N TYR A 68 11.18 -22.68 10.04
CA TYR A 68 11.77 -22.28 11.31
C TYR A 68 11.56 -23.32 12.39
N GLU A 69 12.57 -23.49 13.23
CA GLU A 69 12.54 -24.41 14.36
C GLU A 69 11.61 -23.92 15.49
N ASP A 70 11.08 -24.85 16.28
CA ASP A 70 10.25 -24.55 17.45
C ASP A 70 10.97 -23.67 18.49
N THR A 71 12.29 -23.78 18.58
CA THR A 71 13.16 -22.95 19.43
C THR A 71 13.07 -21.48 19.03
N PHE A 72 13.23 -21.19 17.74
CA PHE A 72 13.09 -19.84 17.18
C PHE A 72 11.69 -19.26 17.42
N LEU A 73 10.65 -20.08 17.25
CA LEU A 73 9.27 -19.63 17.45
C LEU A 73 8.99 -19.22 18.90
N LYS A 74 9.57 -19.92 19.89
CA LYS A 74 9.49 -19.55 21.31
C LYS A 74 10.24 -18.25 21.59
N ASP A 75 11.45 -18.10 21.06
CA ASP A 75 12.24 -16.88 21.23
C ASP A 75 11.53 -15.66 20.62
N LEU A 76 10.87 -15.86 19.47
CA LEU A 76 10.04 -14.83 18.83
C LEU A 76 8.85 -14.44 19.69
N GLU A 77 8.12 -15.42 20.24
CA GLU A 77 6.98 -15.16 21.13
C GLU A 77 7.40 -14.36 22.37
N ASP A 78 8.49 -14.76 23.03
CA ASP A 78 9.01 -14.09 24.21
C ASP A 78 9.54 -12.69 23.88
N GLY A 79 10.21 -12.53 22.74
CA GLY A 79 10.66 -11.23 22.24
C GLY A 79 9.50 -10.28 21.97
N LEU A 80 8.43 -10.77 21.33
CA LEU A 80 7.22 -10.00 21.08
C LEU A 80 6.53 -9.59 22.38
N LYS A 81 6.40 -10.50 23.35
CA LYS A 81 5.82 -10.20 24.68
C LYS A 81 6.62 -9.16 25.47
N ARG A 82 7.95 -9.13 25.32
CA ARG A 82 8.82 -8.15 25.99
C ARG A 82 8.81 -6.77 25.31
N SER A 83 8.41 -6.71 24.05
CA SER A 83 8.36 -5.46 23.29
C SER A 83 7.37 -4.47 23.91
N SER A 84 7.78 -3.22 24.04
CA SER A 84 6.94 -2.11 24.53
C SER A 84 5.67 -1.91 23.70
N VAL A 85 5.64 -2.42 22.46
CA VAL A 85 4.49 -2.34 21.55
C VAL A 85 3.36 -3.31 21.95
N TYR A 86 3.69 -4.41 22.62
CA TYR A 86 2.77 -5.47 23.05
C TYR A 86 2.53 -5.53 24.56
N LYS A 87 3.16 -4.64 25.33
CA LYS A 87 2.76 -4.36 26.73
C LYS A 87 1.36 -3.75 26.81
#